data_AF-A0A1X7TZ67-F1
#
_entry.id   AF-A0A1X7TZ67-F1
#
_cell.length_a   1.000
_cell.length_b   1.000
_cell.length_c   1.000
_cell.angle_alpha   90.00
_cell.angle_beta   90.00
_cell.angle_gamma   90.00
#
_symmetry.space_group_name_H-M   'P 1'
#
loop_
_entity.id
_entity.type
_entity.pdbx_description
1 polymer ?
#
loop_
_entity_poly.entity_id
_entity_poly.type
_entity_poly.pdbx_seq_one_letter_code
_entity_poly.pdbx_strand_id
1 'polypeptide(L)'
;MTKNNNKVYFNVCFSYASRYEITDTIIQSLVDGSHDGTILRTEELMERFLYTGTCTPPDLVIRTSGEVRLSDFLIWRSSYSCLGFQDVLWPAFSVAREYMYIERKDKQYKSDRDCALVQYYKERGGGGGEGELSEAVLEELISHYAAERKKRFGTQLFVQSLIKKRNNYLQTV
;
A
#
# COMPACT_ATOMS: atom_id res chain seq x y z
N MET A 1 17.77 -11.20 13.66
CA MET A 1 17.58 -10.40 14.90
C MET A 1 16.24 -9.65 14.93
N THR A 2 15.73 -9.08 13.83
CA THR A 2 14.53 -8.21 13.86
C THR A 2 13.20 -8.86 13.39
N LYS A 3 13.22 -10.12 12.94
CA LYS A 3 12.07 -10.82 12.32
C LYS A 3 10.78 -10.81 13.16
N ASN A 4 10.89 -10.88 14.49
CA ASN A 4 9.75 -11.01 15.39
C ASN A 4 9.31 -9.66 16.00
N ASN A 5 9.88 -8.54 15.55
CA ASN A 5 9.51 -7.21 16.02
C ASN A 5 8.17 -6.78 15.41
N ASN A 6 7.32 -6.13 16.21
CA ASN A 6 5.96 -5.71 15.80
C ASN A 6 5.65 -4.23 16.07
N LYS A 7 6.61 -3.46 16.59
CA LYS A 7 6.41 -2.04 16.91
C LYS A 7 6.58 -1.13 15.70
N VAL A 8 7.61 -1.39 14.91
CA VAL A 8 7.97 -0.59 13.73
C VAL A 8 8.48 -1.54 12.66
N TYR A 9 8.02 -1.33 11.43
CA TYR A 9 8.49 -2.02 10.24
C TYR A 9 9.30 -1.04 9.40
N PHE A 10 10.54 -1.41 9.10
CA PHE A 10 11.43 -0.62 8.26
C PHE A 10 11.85 -1.48 7.07
N ASN A 11 11.42 -1.07 5.88
CA ASN A 11 11.66 -1.79 4.64
C ASN A 11 12.74 -1.08 3.83
N VAL A 12 13.84 -1.77 3.55
CA VAL A 12 14.89 -1.29 2.65
C VAL A 12 14.67 -1.92 1.28
N CYS A 13 14.32 -1.11 0.28
CA CYS A 13 14.19 -1.56 -1.10
C CYS A 13 15.57 -1.55 -1.77
N PHE A 14 16.27 -2.69 -1.71
CA PHE A 14 17.61 -2.84 -2.28
C PHE A 14 17.58 -3.68 -3.55
N SER A 15 18.25 -3.23 -4.61
CA SER A 15 18.14 -3.84 -5.96
C SER A 15 16.68 -4.01 -6.40
N TYR A 16 15.85 -3.01 -6.09
CA TYR A 16 14.41 -3.02 -6.29
C TYR A 16 14.00 -2.19 -7.51
N ALA A 17 13.05 -2.70 -8.29
CA ALA A 17 12.31 -1.98 -9.33
C ALA A 17 10.87 -2.49 -9.36
N SER A 18 9.88 -1.59 -9.43
CA SER A 18 8.47 -1.95 -9.32
C SER A 18 7.98 -2.79 -10.50
N ARG A 19 8.42 -2.47 -11.73
CA ARG A 19 8.13 -3.30 -12.90
C ARG A 19 8.68 -4.72 -12.77
N TYR A 20 9.87 -4.87 -12.19
CA TYR A 20 10.45 -6.19 -11.93
C TYR A 20 9.64 -6.95 -10.88
N GLU A 21 9.28 -6.30 -9.76
CA GLU A 21 8.43 -6.89 -8.72
C GLU A 21 7.09 -7.38 -9.28
N ILE A 22 6.43 -6.58 -10.12
CA ILE A 22 5.16 -6.96 -10.78
C ILE A 22 5.37 -8.16 -11.71
N THR A 23 6.43 -8.15 -12.51
CA THR A 23 6.72 -9.23 -13.47
C THR A 23 7.01 -10.55 -12.74
N ASP A 24 7.87 -10.51 -11.72
CA ASP A 24 8.20 -11.67 -10.88
C ASP A 24 6.97 -12.19 -10.13
N THR A 25 6.12 -11.29 -9.61
CA THR A 25 4.83 -11.62 -9.00
C THR A 25 3.93 -12.41 -9.95
N ILE A 26 3.78 -11.94 -11.20
CA ILE A 26 2.97 -12.63 -12.21
C ILE A 26 3.57 -14.01 -12.52
N ILE A 27 4.88 -14.09 -12.78
CA ILE A 27 5.57 -15.35 -13.07
C ILE A 27 5.41 -16.35 -11.92
N GLN A 28 5.68 -15.93 -10.68
CA GLN A 28 5.52 -16.78 -9.50
C GLN A 28 4.08 -17.27 -9.35
N SER A 29 3.09 -16.41 -9.58
CA SER A 29 1.69 -16.83 -9.50
C SER A 29 1.29 -17.85 -10.56
N LEU A 30 1.91 -17.82 -11.75
CA LEU A 30 1.63 -18.78 -12.81
C LEU A 30 2.27 -20.13 -12.52
N VAL A 31 3.51 -20.12 -12.02
CA VAL A 31 4.23 -21.33 -11.62
C VAL A 31 3.54 -21.98 -10.43
N ASP A 32 3.31 -21.22 -9.35
CA ASP A 32 2.76 -21.73 -8.10
C ASP A 32 1.24 -21.97 -8.18
N GLY A 33 0.51 -21.16 -8.95
CA GLY A 33 -0.94 -21.28 -9.15
C GLY A 33 -1.37 -22.42 -10.07
N SER A 34 -0.44 -23.03 -10.83
CA SER A 34 -0.71 -24.20 -11.66
C SER A 34 -1.04 -25.47 -10.85
N HIS A 35 -0.66 -25.52 -9.57
CA HIS A 35 -0.89 -26.67 -8.70
C HIS A 35 -2.22 -26.63 -7.92
N ASP A 36 -2.76 -25.43 -7.62
CA ASP A 36 -3.95 -25.26 -6.76
C ASP A 36 -5.09 -24.47 -7.43
N GLY A 37 -5.01 -24.17 -8.74
CA GLY A 37 -6.04 -23.40 -9.47
C GLY A 37 -6.14 -21.92 -9.07
N THR A 38 -5.18 -21.42 -8.28
CA THR A 38 -5.16 -20.07 -7.73
C THR A 38 -4.30 -19.16 -8.62
N ILE A 39 -4.73 -18.95 -9.86
CA ILE A 39 -4.14 -17.96 -10.78
C ILE A 39 -4.44 -16.55 -10.26
N LEU A 40 -3.53 -15.59 -10.45
CA LEU A 40 -3.82 -14.16 -10.22
C LEU A 40 -5.08 -13.74 -11.00
N ARG A 41 -6.16 -13.46 -10.27
CA ARG A 41 -7.46 -13.05 -10.85
C ARG A 41 -8.03 -11.78 -10.23
N THR A 42 -7.45 -11.31 -9.14
CA THR A 42 -7.92 -10.13 -8.42
C THR A 42 -6.76 -9.26 -7.97
N GLU A 43 -7.00 -7.96 -7.80
CA GLU A 43 -5.99 -7.01 -7.31
C GLU A 43 -5.53 -7.35 -5.89
N GLU A 44 -6.41 -7.87 -5.05
CA GLU A 44 -6.07 -8.30 -3.68
C GLU A 44 -5.07 -9.44 -3.67
N LEU A 45 -5.20 -10.38 -4.62
CA LEU A 45 -4.25 -11.47 -4.74
C LEU A 45 -2.93 -10.94 -5.29
N MET A 46 -2.94 -10.01 -6.26
CA MET A 46 -1.73 -9.36 -6.75
C MET A 46 -0.96 -8.66 -5.65
N GLU A 47 -1.65 -7.85 -4.83
CA GLU A 47 -1.03 -7.13 -3.72
C GLU A 47 -0.24 -8.03 -2.77
N ARG A 48 -0.71 -9.27 -2.53
CA ARG A 48 -0.04 -10.22 -1.62
C ARG A 48 1.19 -10.87 -2.20
N PHE A 49 1.23 -11.02 -3.52
CA PHE A 49 2.36 -11.61 -4.20
C PHE A 49 3.54 -10.65 -4.32
N LEU A 50 3.29 -9.34 -4.26
CA LEU A 50 4.34 -8.33 -4.19
C LEU A 50 5.30 -8.59 -3.01
N TYR A 51 6.53 -8.10 -3.11
CA TYR A 51 7.53 -8.21 -2.05
C TYR A 51 7.05 -7.50 -0.78
N THR A 52 6.32 -6.40 -0.96
CA THR A 52 5.72 -5.60 0.11
C THR A 52 4.30 -6.05 0.50
N GLY A 53 3.82 -7.20 0.03
CA GLY A 53 2.45 -7.66 0.26
C GLY A 53 2.08 -7.96 1.71
N THR A 54 3.06 -8.15 2.59
CA THR A 54 2.85 -8.28 4.04
C THR A 54 2.79 -6.93 4.78
N CYS A 55 3.11 -5.83 4.08
CA CYS A 55 3.12 -4.49 4.63
C CYS A 55 1.83 -3.75 4.28
N THR A 56 1.47 -2.74 5.06
CA THR A 56 0.39 -1.82 4.67
C THR A 56 0.88 -0.96 3.50
N PRO A 57 0.05 -0.67 2.47
CA PRO A 57 0.46 0.23 1.39
C PRO A 57 0.79 1.63 1.95
N PRO A 58 1.75 2.35 1.36
CA PRO A 58 2.12 3.68 1.84
C PRO A 58 0.95 4.66 1.67
N ASP A 59 0.71 5.49 2.67
CA ASP A 59 -0.26 6.59 2.57
C ASP A 59 0.40 7.85 1.96
N LEU A 60 1.71 8.02 2.19
CA LEU A 60 2.53 9.13 1.68
C LEU A 60 3.82 8.60 1.08
N VAL A 61 4.15 9.06 -0.13
CA VAL A 61 5.45 8.84 -0.77
C VAL A 61 6.16 10.17 -0.93
N ILE A 62 7.31 10.32 -0.27
CA ILE A 62 8.14 11.52 -0.35
C ILE A 62 9.34 11.25 -1.25
N ARG A 63 9.57 12.15 -2.20
CA ARG A 63 10.75 12.18 -3.06
C ARG A 63 11.47 13.51 -2.93
N THR A 64 12.73 13.43 -2.54
CA THR A 64 13.67 14.54 -2.43
C THR A 64 14.30 14.88 -3.78
N SER A 65 15.19 15.89 -3.82
CA SER A 65 15.98 16.35 -4.98
C SER A 65 15.23 17.12 -6.08
N GLY A 66 13.97 17.50 -5.88
CA GLY A 66 13.18 18.31 -6.82
C GLY A 66 12.64 17.53 -8.03
N GLU A 67 12.88 16.22 -8.07
CA GLU A 67 12.51 15.39 -9.21
C GLU A 67 11.05 14.93 -9.14
N VAL A 68 10.24 15.29 -10.14
CA VAL A 68 8.80 14.98 -10.18
C VAL A 68 8.53 13.69 -10.97
N ARG A 69 8.99 12.55 -10.43
CA ARG A 69 8.74 11.20 -10.98
C ARG A 69 8.82 10.14 -9.90
N LEU A 70 8.31 8.92 -10.14
CA LEU A 70 8.48 7.80 -9.20
C LEU A 70 9.78 7.02 -9.41
N SER A 71 10.39 7.09 -10.60
CA SER A 71 11.59 6.28 -10.95
C SER A 71 11.43 4.79 -10.65
N ASP A 72 10.30 4.21 -11.07
CA ASP A 72 10.03 2.77 -10.89
C ASP A 72 9.98 2.31 -9.42
N PHE A 73 9.58 3.21 -8.51
CA PHE A 73 9.43 2.92 -7.10
C PHE A 73 7.97 2.73 -6.70
N LEU A 74 7.64 1.55 -6.15
CA LEU A 74 6.34 1.20 -5.54
C LEU A 74 5.09 1.52 -6.38
N ILE A 75 5.16 1.50 -7.72
CA ILE A 75 4.09 1.95 -8.62
C ILE A 75 2.73 1.35 -8.25
N TRP A 76 2.66 0.03 -8.05
CA TRP A 76 1.41 -0.63 -7.68
C TRP A 76 0.92 -0.21 -6.29
N ARG A 77 1.84 -0.17 -5.31
CA ARG A 77 1.51 0.10 -3.91
C ARG A 77 1.18 1.57 -3.65
N SER A 78 1.69 2.47 -4.48
CA SER A 78 1.54 3.91 -4.31
C SER A 78 0.43 4.54 -5.15
N SER A 79 -0.40 3.73 -5.81
CA SER A 79 -1.46 4.19 -6.71
C SER A 79 -2.44 5.16 -6.04
N TYR A 80 -2.70 4.96 -4.75
CA TYR A 80 -3.57 5.80 -3.92
C TYR A 80 -2.82 6.59 -2.86
N SER A 81 -1.49 6.65 -2.92
CA SER A 81 -0.70 7.45 -1.97
C SER A 81 -0.75 8.92 -2.33
N CYS A 82 -0.67 9.79 -1.32
CA CYS A 82 -0.29 11.16 -1.54
C CYS A 82 1.17 11.23 -1.99
N LEU A 83 1.44 11.94 -3.08
CA LEU A 83 2.79 12.15 -3.58
C LEU A 83 3.32 13.51 -3.11
N GLY A 84 4.50 13.48 -2.48
CA GLY A 84 5.21 14.65 -2.00
C GLY A 84 6.57 14.77 -2.67
N PHE A 85 6.74 15.77 -3.54
CA PHE A 85 8.04 16.12 -4.12
C PHE A 85 8.62 17.33 -3.38
N GLN A 86 9.89 17.24 -2.99
CA GLN A 86 10.63 18.31 -2.32
C GLN A 86 12.00 18.53 -2.96
N ASP A 87 12.41 19.79 -3.01
CA ASP A 87 13.70 20.21 -3.58
C ASP A 87 14.91 19.89 -2.70
N VAL A 88 14.68 19.64 -1.40
CA VAL A 88 15.74 19.29 -0.44
C VAL A 88 16.48 18.03 -0.89
N LEU A 89 17.81 18.02 -0.79
CA LEU A 89 18.62 16.84 -1.08
C LEU A 89 18.49 15.79 0.04
N TRP A 90 18.57 14.50 -0.30
CA TRP A 90 18.41 13.42 0.68
C TRP A 90 19.31 13.54 1.92
N PRO A 91 20.63 13.83 1.82
CA PRO A 91 21.48 14.00 3.00
C PRO A 91 21.10 15.19 3.89
N ALA A 92 20.37 16.17 3.35
CA ALA A 92 19.90 17.35 4.07
C ALA A 92 18.45 17.22 4.57
N PHE A 93 17.75 16.14 4.21
CA PHE A 93 16.38 15.89 4.63
C PHE A 93 16.33 15.59 6.13
N SER A 94 15.43 16.27 6.85
CA SER A 94 15.16 15.94 8.25
C SER A 94 13.67 16.08 8.56
N VAL A 95 13.15 15.12 9.33
CA VAL A 95 11.73 15.10 9.73
C VAL A 95 11.35 16.38 10.49
N ALA A 96 12.26 16.91 11.32
CA ALA A 96 12.01 18.14 12.08
C ALA A 96 11.85 19.37 11.17
N ARG A 97 12.68 19.50 10.14
CA ARG A 97 12.62 20.62 9.19
C ARG A 97 11.40 20.51 8.28
N GLU A 98 11.08 19.30 7.84
CA GLU A 98 10.02 19.05 6.88
C GLU A 98 8.68 18.67 7.51
N TYR A 99 8.58 18.72 8.85
CA TYR A 99 7.41 18.31 9.61
C TYR A 99 6.12 18.96 9.08
N MET A 100 6.13 20.29 8.90
CA MET A 100 4.96 21.04 8.42
C MET A 100 4.58 20.67 6.98
N TYR A 101 5.53 20.21 6.17
CA TYR A 101 5.24 19.69 4.83
C TYR A 101 4.58 18.31 4.92
N ILE A 102 5.16 17.41 5.72
CA ILE A 102 4.65 16.06 5.93
C ILE A 102 3.22 16.11 6.48
N GLU A 103 2.97 16.95 7.50
CA GLU A 103 1.65 17.11 8.11
C GLU A 103 0.62 17.64 7.10
N ARG A 104 1.00 18.61 6.25
CA ARG A 104 0.13 19.11 5.18
C ARG A 104 -0.23 18.01 4.18
N LYS A 105 0.75 17.17 3.81
CA LYS A 105 0.53 16.05 2.88
C LYS A 105 -0.35 14.95 3.48
N ASP A 106 -0.17 14.65 4.77
CA ASP A 106 -1.04 13.72 5.49
C ASP A 106 -2.49 14.24 5.59
N LYS A 107 -2.68 15.53 5.86
CA LYS A 107 -4.02 16.16 5.83
C LYS A 107 -4.65 16.11 4.44
N GLN A 108 -3.86 16.40 3.39
CA GLN A 108 -4.32 16.30 2.01
C GLN A 108 -4.76 14.87 1.69
N TYR A 109 -3.94 13.87 2.02
CA TYR A 109 -4.28 12.46 1.84
C TYR A 109 -5.62 12.09 2.48
N LYS A 110 -5.82 12.49 3.75
CA LYS A 110 -7.05 12.21 4.49
C LYS A 110 -8.26 12.86 3.82
N SER A 111 -8.13 14.12 3.40
CA SER A 111 -9.18 14.83 2.68
C SER A 111 -9.54 14.16 1.35
N ASP A 112 -8.55 13.80 0.54
CA ASP A 112 -8.78 13.16 -0.77
C ASP A 112 -9.44 11.78 -0.59
N ARG A 113 -9.00 11.01 0.40
CA ARG A 113 -9.61 9.74 0.79
C ARG A 113 -11.06 9.93 1.22
N ASP A 114 -11.34 10.90 2.09
CA ASP A 114 -12.67 11.12 2.63
C ASP A 114 -13.64 11.52 1.51
N CYS A 115 -13.23 12.41 0.60
CA CYS A 115 -13.98 12.74 -0.62
C CYS A 115 -14.31 11.50 -1.47
N ALA A 116 -13.33 10.62 -1.70
CA ALA A 116 -13.54 9.39 -2.46
C ALA A 116 -14.53 8.43 -1.78
N LEU A 117 -14.48 8.32 -0.45
CA LEU A 117 -15.42 7.50 0.33
C LEU A 117 -16.85 8.07 0.30
N VAL A 118 -16.99 9.38 0.43
CA VAL A 118 -18.28 10.06 0.30
C VAL A 118 -18.89 9.79 -1.08
N GLN A 119 -18.10 9.91 -2.14
CA GLN A 119 -18.56 9.65 -3.50
C GLN A 119 -18.99 8.18 -3.68
N TYR A 120 -18.17 7.24 -3.22
CA TYR A 120 -18.48 5.81 -3.25
C TYR A 120 -19.80 5.47 -2.53
N TYR A 121 -20.06 6.10 -1.38
CA TYR A 121 -21.30 5.90 -0.63
C TYR A 121 -22.53 6.46 -1.37
N LYS A 122 -22.41 7.67 -1.93
CA LYS A 122 -23.48 8.30 -2.73
C LYS A 122 -23.84 7.45 -3.95
N GLU A 123 -22.86 6.90 -4.64
CA GLU A 123 -23.05 6.05 -5.83
C GLU A 123 -23.81 4.74 -5.52
N ARG A 124 -23.78 4.24 -4.27
CA ARG A 124 -24.49 3.03 -3.84
C ARG A 124 -25.87 3.29 -3.22
N GLY A 125 -26.42 4.49 -3.41
CA GLY A 125 -27.76 4.86 -2.92
C GLY A 125 -27.79 5.27 -1.45
N GLY A 126 -26.62 5.49 -0.84
CA GLY A 126 -26.50 6.05 0.50
C GLY A 126 -26.75 7.56 0.50
N GLY A 127 -27.96 7.97 0.88
CA GLY A 127 -28.30 9.34 1.22
C GLY A 127 -28.61 10.25 0.03
N GLY A 128 -29.89 10.26 -0.38
CA GLY A 128 -30.44 11.29 -1.26
C GLY A 128 -30.55 12.62 -0.53
N GLY A 129 -29.59 13.52 -0.76
CA GLY A 129 -29.62 14.90 -0.30
C GLY A 129 -28.29 15.59 -0.56
N GLU A 130 -28.32 16.83 -1.04
CA GLU A 130 -27.14 17.65 -1.37
C GLU A 130 -26.28 18.05 -0.15
N GLY A 131 -26.53 17.47 1.04
CA GLY A 131 -25.82 17.78 2.27
C GLY A 131 -24.51 17.01 2.46
N GLU A 132 -23.61 17.57 3.26
CA GLU A 132 -22.45 16.86 3.81
C GLU A 132 -22.92 15.66 4.67
N LEU A 133 -22.22 14.52 4.57
CA LEU A 133 -22.49 13.36 5.40
C LEU A 133 -22.24 13.71 6.87
N SER A 134 -23.09 13.23 7.78
CA SER A 134 -22.84 13.40 9.22
C SER A 134 -21.51 12.74 9.60
N GLU A 135 -20.79 13.32 10.56
CA GLU A 135 -19.49 12.84 11.06
C GLU A 135 -19.50 11.35 11.42
N ALA A 136 -20.57 10.86 12.05
CA ALA A 136 -20.75 9.44 12.40
C ALA A 136 -20.74 8.48 11.18
N VAL A 137 -21.34 8.90 10.06
CA VAL A 137 -21.38 8.08 8.83
C VAL A 137 -20.00 8.10 8.16
N LEU A 138 -19.30 9.22 8.20
CA LEU A 138 -17.93 9.30 7.70
C LEU A 138 -16.98 8.41 8.51
N GLU A 139 -17.09 8.42 9.84
CA GLU A 139 -16.32 7.52 10.71
C GLU A 139 -16.59 6.04 10.42
N GLU A 140 -17.86 5.67 10.20
CA GLU A 140 -18.24 4.31 9.82
C GLU A 140 -17.63 3.91 8.47
N LEU A 141 -17.69 4.80 7.47
CA LEU A 141 -17.10 4.57 6.14
C LEU A 141 -15.58 4.45 6.19
N ILE A 142 -14.90 5.30 6.95
CA ILE A 142 -13.44 5.22 7.15
C ILE A 142 -13.09 3.90 7.85
N SER A 143 -13.85 3.51 8.87
CA SER A 143 -13.66 2.25 9.59
C SER A 143 -13.88 1.05 8.67
N HIS A 144 -14.93 1.09 7.84
CA HIS A 144 -15.22 0.07 6.84
C HIS A 144 -14.09 -0.02 5.79
N TYR A 145 -13.64 1.10 5.24
CA TYR A 145 -12.54 1.17 4.28
C TYR A 145 -11.22 0.65 4.87
N ALA A 146 -10.90 1.02 6.11
CA ALA A 146 -9.74 0.51 6.83
C ALA A 146 -9.85 -0.99 7.10
N ALA A 147 -11.05 -1.48 7.43
CA ALA A 147 -11.33 -2.90 7.61
C ALA A 147 -11.26 -3.66 6.28
N GLU A 148 -11.74 -3.11 5.17
CA GLU A 148 -11.59 -3.69 3.83
C GLU A 148 -10.13 -3.77 3.42
N ARG A 149 -9.34 -2.68 3.59
CA ARG A 149 -7.88 -2.74 3.39
C ARG A 149 -7.27 -3.89 4.20
N LYS A 150 -7.70 -4.11 5.45
CA LYS A 150 -7.27 -5.25 6.30
C LYS A 150 -7.84 -6.61 5.88
N LYS A 151 -9.02 -6.68 5.24
CA LYS A 151 -9.64 -7.92 4.74
C LYS A 151 -9.06 -8.37 3.41
N ARG A 152 -8.48 -7.47 2.60
CA ARG A 152 -7.67 -7.83 1.42
C ARG A 152 -6.50 -8.77 1.75
N PHE A 153 -6.23 -9.03 3.04
CA PHE A 153 -5.30 -10.02 3.59
C PHE A 153 -5.90 -11.40 3.96
N GLY A 154 -7.21 -11.67 3.78
CA GLY A 154 -7.85 -12.99 3.98
C GLY A 154 -7.96 -13.94 2.76
N THR A 155 -6.94 -14.75 2.51
CA THR A 155 -6.96 -15.98 1.68
C THR A 155 -5.80 -16.83 2.20
N GLN A 156 -6.10 -17.82 3.05
CA GLN A 156 -5.11 -18.31 4.01
C GLN A 156 -4.15 -19.37 3.45
N LEU A 157 -4.63 -20.36 2.71
CA LEU A 157 -3.82 -21.56 2.44
C LEU A 157 -2.69 -21.30 1.43
N PHE A 158 -2.99 -20.70 0.29
CA PHE A 158 -2.01 -20.43 -0.76
C PHE A 158 -0.96 -19.38 -0.35
N VAL A 159 -1.40 -18.32 0.32
CA VAL A 159 -0.51 -17.27 0.83
C VAL A 159 0.41 -17.81 1.93
N GLN A 160 -0.09 -18.71 2.79
CA GLN A 160 0.76 -19.42 3.75
C GLN A 160 1.83 -20.27 3.05
N SER A 161 1.50 -20.94 1.94
CA SER A 161 2.46 -21.69 1.14
C SER A 161 3.55 -20.78 0.56
N LEU A 162 3.18 -19.63 0.00
CA LEU A 162 4.14 -18.63 -0.50
C LEU A 162 5.06 -18.10 0.60
N ILE A 163 4.49 -17.75 1.77
CA ILE A 163 5.25 -17.31 2.94
C ILE A 163 6.21 -18.40 3.40
N LYS A 164 5.79 -19.67 3.41
CA LYS A 164 6.64 -20.80 3.76
C LYS A 164 7.80 -20.95 2.77
N LYS A 165 7.54 -20.88 1.47
CA LYS A 165 8.56 -20.94 0.39
C LYS A 165 9.60 -19.82 0.56
N ARG A 166 9.16 -18.58 0.80
CA ARG A 166 10.05 -17.43 1.06
C ARG A 166 10.89 -17.63 2.31
N ASN A 167 10.28 -18.09 3.41
CA ASN A 167 11.01 -18.37 4.65
C ASN A 167 12.06 -19.47 4.49
N ASN A 168 11.76 -20.52 3.71
CA ASN A 168 12.71 -21.59 3.44
C ASN A 168 13.93 -21.07 2.67
N TYR A 169 13.71 -20.25 1.62
CA TYR A 169 14.80 -19.63 0.88
C TYR A 169 15.70 -18.78 1.81
N LEU A 170 15.11 -17.96 2.66
CA LEU A 170 15.85 -17.13 3.64
C LEU A 170 16.63 -17.94 4.69
N GLN A 171 16.34 -19.23 4.87
CA GLN A 171 17.14 -20.10 5.74
C GLN A 171 18.33 -20.74 5.01
N THR A 172 18.30 -20.75 3.67
CA THR A 172 19.34 -21.38 2.84
C THR A 172 20.45 -20.42 2.38
N VAL A 173 20.22 -19.12 2.47
CA VAL A 173 21.20 -18.03 2.22
C VAL A 173 21.70 -17.46 3.53
#